data_AF-K3XCM4-F1
#
_entry.id   AF-K3XCM4-F1
#
_cell.length_a   1.000
_cell.length_b   1.000
_cell.length_c   1.000
_cell.angle_alpha   90.00
_cell.angle_beta   90.00
_cell.angle_gamma   90.00
#
_symmetry.space_group_name_H-M   'P 1'
#
loop_
_entity.id
_entity.type
_entity.pdbx_description
1 polymer ?
#
loop_
_entity_poly.entity_id
_entity_poly.type
_entity_poly.pdbx_seq_one_letter_code
_entity_poly.pdbx_strand_id
1 'polypeptide(L)'
;MNHFYEVKARCDLWVAEMRWLCGDWSKMNLLCYPALFYNEIEAHFSYLGESRKNEAQKLHHMLSEAISRYEWFAMRTRFTLTSRIFGVNFEEVIGYLARDSILNDSVVHFACQAICDWTEDCVFVNSLVFSVGGTPKVPTRKISTTEYVVLPVHLSDIHWGVLICNITSHFAGQVTELYYKTNGINISSRS
;
A
#
# COMPACT_ATOMS: atom_id res chain seq x y z
N MET A 1 8.27 -18.88 2.99
CA MET A 1 8.16 -17.43 3.28
C MET A 1 9.28 -16.59 2.68
N ASN A 2 10.40 -17.15 2.19
CA ASN A 2 11.55 -16.38 1.68
C ASN A 2 11.25 -15.47 0.47
N HIS A 3 10.33 -15.89 -0.40
CA HIS A 3 9.98 -15.12 -1.60
C HIS A 3 9.45 -13.71 -1.29
N PHE A 4 8.74 -13.50 -0.17
CA PHE A 4 8.27 -12.15 0.21
C PHE A 4 9.44 -11.24 0.59
N TYR A 5 10.43 -11.75 1.32
CA TYR A 5 11.62 -11.01 1.70
C TYR A 5 12.53 -10.73 0.50
N GLU A 6 12.65 -11.66 -0.44
CA GLU A 6 13.38 -11.44 -1.70
C GLU A 6 12.75 -10.32 -2.53
N VAL A 7 11.42 -10.32 -2.65
CA VAL A 7 10.69 -9.26 -3.36
C VAL A 7 10.85 -7.92 -2.63
N LYS A 8 10.70 -7.90 -1.30
CA LYS A 8 10.95 -6.72 -0.47
C LYS A 8 12.35 -6.15 -0.69
N ALA A 9 13.39 -6.99 -0.67
CA ALA A 9 14.76 -6.56 -0.89
C ALA A 9 14.95 -5.89 -2.26
N ARG A 10 14.31 -6.42 -3.31
CA ARG A 10 14.31 -5.81 -4.65
C ARG A 10 13.57 -4.47 -4.66
N CYS A 11 12.48 -4.33 -3.91
CA CYS A 11 11.78 -3.05 -3.75
C CYS A 11 12.62 -2.02 -3.01
N ASP A 12 13.33 -2.42 -1.96
CA ASP A 12 14.18 -1.51 -1.19
C ASP A 12 15.36 -1.01 -2.05
N LEU A 13 15.96 -1.90 -2.84
CA LEU A 13 16.97 -1.53 -3.85
C LEU A 13 16.39 -0.55 -4.87
N TRP A 14 15.21 -0.86 -5.43
CA TRP A 14 14.51 0.03 -6.37
C TRP A 14 14.26 1.42 -5.80
N VAL A 15 13.79 1.51 -4.55
CA VAL A 15 13.54 2.80 -3.87
C VAL A 15 14.86 3.56 -3.69
N ALA A 16 15.95 2.87 -3.35
CA ALA A 16 17.26 3.50 -3.22
C ALA A 16 17.77 4.02 -4.58
N GLU A 17 17.64 3.24 -5.64
CA GLU A 17 17.99 3.63 -7.02
C GLU A 17 17.17 4.84 -7.48
N MET A 18 15.85 4.84 -7.25
CA MET A 18 14.99 5.96 -7.59
C MET A 18 15.31 7.21 -6.78
N ARG A 19 15.63 7.11 -5.49
CA ARG A 19 16.09 8.26 -4.68
C ARG A 19 17.39 8.83 -5.20
N TRP A 20 18.32 7.97 -5.62
CA TRP A 20 19.58 8.39 -6.24
C TRP A 20 19.35 9.08 -7.58
N LEU A 21 18.51 8.50 -8.45
CA LEU A 21 18.12 9.08 -9.74
C LEU A 21 17.41 10.43 -9.59
N CYS A 22 16.47 10.55 -8.64
CA CYS A 22 15.74 11.80 -8.37
C CYS A 22 16.55 12.83 -7.56
N GLY A 23 17.82 12.55 -7.26
CA GLY A 23 18.70 13.49 -6.56
C GLY A 23 18.88 14.81 -7.34
N ASP A 24 19.22 15.88 -6.63
CA ASP A 24 19.56 17.15 -7.27
C ASP A 24 20.98 17.12 -7.84
N TRP A 25 21.10 16.58 -9.06
CA TRP A 25 22.37 16.45 -9.78
C TRP A 25 23.05 17.79 -10.07
N SER A 26 22.31 18.90 -10.06
CA SER A 26 22.89 20.24 -10.27
C SER A 26 23.82 20.66 -9.13
N LYS A 27 23.67 20.03 -7.96
CA LYS A 27 24.50 20.25 -6.77
C LYS A 27 25.62 19.21 -6.61
N MET A 28 25.64 18.15 -7.42
CA MET A 28 26.74 17.20 -7.42
C MET A 28 27.95 17.79 -8.14
N ASN A 29 29.13 17.62 -7.54
CA ASN A 29 30.37 18.00 -8.20
C ASN A 29 30.51 17.16 -9.49
N LEU A 30 30.72 17.81 -10.65
CA LEU A 30 30.81 17.15 -11.96
C LEU A 30 31.94 16.11 -12.03
N LEU A 31 32.91 16.17 -11.11
CA LEU A 31 33.96 15.15 -10.94
C LEU A 31 33.45 13.84 -10.30
N CYS A 32 32.25 13.85 -9.72
CA CYS A 32 31.56 12.69 -9.16
C CYS A 32 30.48 12.15 -10.10
N TYR A 33 30.55 12.48 -11.41
CA TYR A 33 29.70 11.81 -12.39
C TYR A 33 29.83 10.29 -12.22
N PRO A 34 28.72 9.56 -12.05
CA PRO A 34 28.78 8.12 -11.92
C PRO A 34 29.47 7.55 -13.14
N ALA A 35 30.46 6.68 -12.93
CA ALA A 35 31.19 5.99 -13.99
C ALA A 35 30.27 5.31 -15.03
N LEU A 36 29.00 5.07 -14.66
CA LEU A 36 27.92 4.60 -15.52
C LEU A 36 27.79 5.34 -16.85
N PHE A 37 28.08 6.65 -16.91
CA PHE A 37 27.98 7.43 -18.15
C PHE A 37 29.34 7.94 -18.67
N TYR A 38 30.44 7.53 -18.03
CA TYR A 38 31.77 8.08 -18.34
C TYR A 38 32.16 7.86 -19.81
N ASN A 39 31.82 6.71 -20.39
CA ASN A 39 32.14 6.39 -21.78
C ASN A 39 31.32 7.21 -22.79
N GLU A 40 30.04 7.50 -22.51
CA GLU A 40 29.23 8.37 -23.37
C GLU A 40 29.63 9.85 -23.23
N ILE A 41 30.09 10.23 -22.03
CA ILE A 41 30.58 11.57 -21.69
C ILE A 41 31.94 11.83 -22.38
N GLU A 42 32.93 10.95 -22.22
CA GLU A 42 34.29 11.11 -22.76
C GLU A 42 34.32 11.13 -24.30
N ALA A 43 33.44 10.36 -24.95
CA ALA A 43 33.28 10.35 -26.40
C ALA A 43 32.66 11.64 -26.96
N HIS A 44 31.88 12.39 -26.15
CA HIS A 44 31.31 13.68 -26.54
C HIS A 44 32.22 14.88 -26.20
N PHE A 45 32.93 14.83 -25.07
CA PHE A 45 33.83 15.92 -24.66
C PHE A 45 35.11 16.02 -25.50
N SER A 46 35.50 14.94 -26.19
CA SER A 46 36.67 14.95 -27.08
C SER A 46 36.37 15.55 -28.46
N TYR A 47 35.10 15.72 -28.84
CA TYR A 47 34.69 16.16 -30.19
C TYR A 47 34.00 17.52 -30.28
N LEU A 48 33.48 18.07 -29.19
CA LEU A 48 32.74 19.34 -29.23
C LEU A 48 33.33 20.32 -28.21
N GLY A 49 33.85 21.44 -28.71
CA GLY A 49 34.13 22.63 -27.90
C GLY A 49 32.87 23.34 -27.39
N GLU A 50 31.77 22.60 -27.23
CA GLU A 50 30.53 23.10 -26.66
C GLU A 50 30.67 23.21 -25.13
N SER A 51 30.13 24.30 -24.59
CA SER A 51 30.23 24.65 -23.19
C SER A 51 29.59 23.55 -22.34
N ARG A 52 30.35 22.96 -21.42
CA ARG A 52 29.97 21.98 -20.37
C ARG A 52 28.55 22.13 -19.75
N LYS A 53 27.95 23.32 -19.84
CA LYS A 53 26.57 23.62 -19.45
C LYS A 53 25.50 22.96 -20.34
N ASN A 54 25.74 22.84 -21.65
CA ASN A 54 24.78 22.28 -22.60
C ASN A 54 24.65 20.75 -22.45
N GLU A 55 25.76 20.05 -22.19
CA GLU A 55 25.78 18.61 -21.93
C GLU A 55 25.11 18.27 -20.59
N ALA A 56 25.38 19.07 -19.55
CA ALA A 56 24.71 18.90 -18.25
C ALA A 56 23.18 19.08 -18.37
N GLN A 57 22.72 20.01 -19.22
CA GLN A 57 21.29 20.18 -19.52
C GLN A 57 20.71 18.99 -20.29
N LYS A 58 21.40 18.47 -21.31
CA LYS A 58 20.99 17.25 -22.04
C LYS A 58 20.87 16.05 -21.10
N LEU A 59 21.85 15.85 -20.22
CA LEU A 59 21.81 14.74 -19.28
C LEU A 59 20.67 14.90 -18.25
N HIS A 60 20.48 16.10 -17.72
CA HIS A 60 19.32 16.39 -16.87
C HIS A 60 17.99 16.08 -17.58
N HIS A 61 17.87 16.41 -18.86
CA HIS A 61 16.70 16.08 -19.66
C HIS A 61 16.51 14.56 -19.80
N MET A 62 17.55 13.82 -20.17
CA MET A 62 17.50 12.35 -20.29
C MET A 62 17.17 11.67 -18.95
N LEU A 63 17.74 12.14 -17.84
CA LEU A 63 17.41 11.66 -16.50
C LEU A 63 15.96 11.96 -16.15
N SER A 64 15.45 13.15 -16.45
CA SER A 64 14.05 13.49 -16.21
C SER A 64 13.09 12.59 -17.00
N GLU A 65 13.46 12.24 -18.23
CA GLU A 65 12.67 11.33 -19.07
C GLU A 65 12.73 9.90 -18.52
N ALA A 66 13.90 9.42 -18.12
CA ALA A 66 14.07 8.10 -17.51
C ALA A 66 13.28 7.98 -16.20
N ILE A 67 13.39 8.97 -15.30
CA ILE A 67 12.62 9.04 -14.05
C ILE A 67 11.13 8.97 -14.35
N SER A 68 10.63 9.74 -15.33
CA SER A 68 9.20 9.73 -15.70
C SER A 68 8.70 8.35 -16.14
N ARG A 69 9.57 7.52 -16.72
CA ARG A 69 9.24 6.15 -17.16
C ARG A 69 9.30 5.15 -16.01
N TYR A 70 10.17 5.35 -15.02
CA TYR A 70 10.44 4.39 -13.96
C TYR A 70 9.65 4.66 -12.68
N GLU A 71 9.44 5.92 -12.31
CA GLU A 71 8.82 6.36 -11.05
C GLU A 71 7.40 5.80 -10.81
N TRP A 72 6.75 5.20 -11.82
CA TRP A 72 5.32 4.95 -11.80
C TRP A 72 4.88 3.48 -11.88
N PHE A 73 5.66 2.55 -12.45
CA PHE A 73 5.06 1.27 -12.88
C PHE A 73 5.05 0.16 -11.83
N ALA A 74 6.19 -0.16 -11.21
CA ALA A 74 6.26 -1.35 -10.35
C ALA A 74 5.53 -1.16 -9.00
N MET A 75 5.78 -0.03 -8.33
CA MET A 75 5.29 0.23 -6.96
C MET A 75 3.81 0.63 -6.90
N ARG A 76 3.26 1.22 -7.97
CA ARG A 76 1.84 1.59 -8.08
C ARG A 76 0.97 0.54 -8.76
N THR A 77 1.50 -0.64 -9.03
CA THR A 77 0.68 -1.75 -9.54
C THR A 77 -0.46 -1.99 -8.55
N ARG A 78 -1.70 -1.85 -9.04
CA ARG A 78 -2.90 -1.89 -8.23
C ARG A 78 -3.49 -3.29 -8.22
N PHE A 79 -3.56 -3.90 -7.04
CA PHE A 79 -4.28 -5.14 -6.81
C PHE A 79 -5.71 -4.82 -6.42
N THR A 80 -6.67 -5.34 -7.17
CA THR A 80 -8.09 -5.17 -6.89
C THR A 80 -8.70 -6.50 -6.49
N LEU A 81 -9.63 -6.46 -5.53
CA LEU A 81 -10.41 -7.64 -5.17
C LEU A 81 -11.40 -7.99 -6.29
N THR A 82 -11.85 -9.24 -6.31
CA THR A 82 -12.85 -9.73 -7.28
C THR A 82 -14.15 -8.91 -7.22
N SER A 83 -14.55 -8.47 -6.03
CA SER A 83 -15.69 -7.58 -5.82
C SER A 83 -15.51 -6.19 -6.45
N ARG A 84 -14.27 -5.80 -6.76
CA ARG A 84 -13.85 -4.47 -7.21
C ARG A 84 -14.16 -3.32 -6.24
N ILE A 85 -14.57 -3.65 -5.02
CA ILE A 85 -14.93 -2.67 -3.98
C ILE A 85 -13.69 -1.97 -3.44
N PHE A 86 -12.59 -2.72 -3.31
CA PHE A 86 -11.35 -2.21 -2.76
C PHE A 86 -10.14 -2.67 -3.58
N GLY A 87 -9.09 -1.86 -3.53
CA GLY A 87 -7.81 -2.19 -4.12
C GLY A 87 -6.68 -1.39 -3.48
N VAL A 88 -5.50 -2.00 -3.50
CA VAL A 88 -4.27 -1.50 -2.88
C VAL A 88 -3.15 -1.47 -3.90
N ASN A 89 -2.27 -0.49 -3.77
CA ASN A 89 -1.05 -0.47 -4.55
C ASN A 89 0.00 -1.39 -3.90
N PHE A 90 0.90 -1.92 -4.71
CA PHE A 90 1.96 -2.81 -4.24
C PHE A 90 2.81 -2.21 -3.10
N GLU A 91 3.14 -0.93 -3.21
CA GLU A 91 3.89 -0.20 -2.19
C GLU A 91 3.17 -0.12 -0.83
N GLU A 92 1.84 -0.16 -0.83
CA GLU A 92 1.03 -0.07 0.39
C GLU A 92 1.04 -1.37 1.19
N VAL A 93 1.52 -2.49 0.61
CA VAL A 93 1.42 -3.82 1.23
C VAL A 93 2.77 -4.53 1.41
N ILE A 94 3.78 -4.25 0.58
CA ILE A 94 5.00 -5.07 0.52
C ILE A 94 5.79 -5.12 1.85
N GLY A 95 5.92 -4.00 2.57
CA GLY A 95 6.63 -3.94 3.85
C GLY A 95 5.91 -4.68 4.99
N TYR A 96 4.59 -4.75 4.91
CA TYR A 96 3.72 -5.35 5.92
C TYR A 96 3.66 -6.86 5.76
N LEU A 97 3.62 -7.35 4.50
CA LEU A 97 3.61 -8.78 4.19
C LEU A 97 4.94 -9.47 4.55
N ALA A 98 6.05 -8.74 4.47
CA ALA A 98 7.35 -9.20 4.92
C ALA A 98 7.54 -9.17 6.44
N ARG A 99 6.53 -8.75 7.23
CA ARG A 99 6.61 -8.62 8.71
C ARG A 99 7.67 -7.63 9.22
N ASP A 100 8.16 -6.75 8.34
CA ASP A 100 9.14 -5.72 8.70
C ASP A 100 8.46 -4.46 9.25
N SER A 101 7.13 -4.42 9.28
CA SER A 101 6.32 -3.28 9.72
C SER A 101 4.96 -3.70 10.26
N ILE A 102 4.39 -2.89 11.14
CA ILE A 102 3.03 -3.06 11.70
C ILE A 102 2.01 -2.82 10.59
N LEU A 103 1.02 -3.70 10.42
CA LEU A 103 -0.02 -3.58 9.38
C LEU A 103 -0.66 -2.17 9.35
N ASN A 104 -0.73 -1.57 8.18
CA ASN A 104 -1.49 -0.34 7.97
C ASN A 104 -2.97 -0.62 7.67
N ASP A 105 -3.77 0.45 7.61
CA ASP A 105 -5.20 0.35 7.33
C ASP A 105 -5.50 -0.31 5.98
N SER A 106 -4.70 -0.03 4.94
CA SER A 106 -4.89 -0.57 3.60
C SER A 106 -4.77 -2.09 3.57
N VAL A 107 -3.78 -2.67 4.26
CA VAL A 107 -3.58 -4.12 4.33
C VAL A 107 -4.70 -4.78 5.11
N VAL A 108 -5.09 -4.20 6.25
CA VAL A 108 -6.18 -4.73 7.09
C VAL A 108 -7.51 -4.69 6.33
N HIS A 109 -7.81 -3.57 5.66
CA HIS A 109 -9.00 -3.44 4.82
C HIS A 109 -8.99 -4.47 3.71
N PHE A 110 -7.89 -4.59 2.95
CA PHE A 110 -7.79 -5.56 1.86
C PHE A 110 -8.04 -6.99 2.33
N ALA A 111 -7.41 -7.39 3.44
CA ALA A 111 -7.56 -8.74 3.99
C ALA A 111 -8.99 -9.01 4.48
N CYS A 112 -9.57 -8.11 5.28
CA CYS A 112 -10.92 -8.28 5.81
C CYS A 112 -11.98 -8.26 4.70
N GLN A 113 -11.87 -7.35 3.73
CA GLN A 113 -12.76 -7.31 2.57
C GLN A 113 -12.61 -8.58 1.73
N ALA A 114 -11.39 -9.09 1.50
CA ALA A 114 -11.18 -10.34 0.76
C ALA A 114 -11.86 -11.53 1.44
N ILE A 115 -11.78 -11.62 2.76
CA ILE A 115 -12.47 -12.67 3.54
C ILE A 115 -13.98 -12.53 3.43
N CYS A 116 -14.52 -11.31 3.56
CA CYS A 116 -15.96 -11.07 3.42
C CYS A 116 -16.46 -11.28 1.99
N ASP A 117 -15.64 -11.00 0.98
CA ASP A 117 -15.97 -11.27 -0.43
C ASP A 117 -16.05 -12.78 -0.69
N TRP A 118 -15.22 -13.58 -0.01
CA TRP A 118 -15.21 -15.04 -0.11
C TRP A 118 -16.34 -15.71 0.68
N THR A 119 -16.86 -15.04 1.72
CA THR A 119 -17.91 -15.58 2.60
C THR A 119 -19.25 -14.96 2.25
N GLU A 120 -20.25 -15.76 1.84
CA GLU A 120 -21.48 -15.23 1.23
C GLU A 120 -22.42 -14.47 2.18
N ASP A 121 -22.30 -14.74 3.48
CA ASP A 121 -23.12 -14.26 4.59
C ASP A 121 -22.46 -13.12 5.40
N CYS A 122 -21.29 -12.65 4.98
CA CYS A 122 -20.56 -11.57 5.63
C CYS A 122 -20.66 -10.24 4.88
N VAL A 123 -20.66 -9.14 5.64
CA VAL A 123 -20.48 -7.77 5.14
C VAL A 123 -19.32 -7.11 5.85
N PHE A 124 -18.38 -6.57 5.08
CA PHE A 124 -17.30 -5.74 5.58
C PHE A 124 -17.74 -4.28 5.75
N VAL A 125 -17.33 -3.65 6.85
CA VAL A 125 -17.51 -2.21 7.09
C VAL A 125 -16.15 -1.55 7.26
N ASN A 126 -15.86 -0.53 6.45
CA ASN A 126 -14.62 0.24 6.55
C ASN A 126 -14.66 1.18 7.77
N SER A 127 -13.87 0.89 8.81
CA SER A 127 -13.82 1.70 10.03
C SER A 127 -13.19 3.07 9.86
N LEU A 128 -12.34 3.27 8.84
CA LEU A 128 -11.75 4.58 8.54
C LEU A 128 -12.82 5.65 8.31
N VAL A 129 -13.99 5.26 7.80
CA VAL A 129 -15.10 6.16 7.55
C VAL A 129 -15.55 6.85 8.84
N PHE A 130 -15.50 6.17 9.98
CA PHE A 130 -15.84 6.77 11.28
C PHE A 130 -14.78 7.75 11.77
N SER A 131 -13.50 7.48 11.49
CA SER A 131 -12.39 8.34 11.92
C SER A 131 -12.40 9.71 11.22
N VAL A 132 -12.99 9.77 10.02
CA VAL A 132 -13.15 11.03 9.25
C VAL A 132 -14.55 11.65 9.40
N GLY A 133 -15.35 11.17 10.35
CA GLY A 133 -16.71 11.69 10.60
C GLY A 133 -17.74 11.36 9.51
N GLY A 134 -17.47 10.38 8.66
CA GLY A 134 -18.37 9.93 7.61
C GLY A 134 -19.33 8.82 8.05
N THR A 135 -20.24 8.45 7.16
CA THR A 135 -21.13 7.29 7.30
C THR A 135 -20.72 6.16 6.36
N PRO A 136 -20.68 4.90 6.84
CA PRO A 136 -20.38 3.76 5.98
C PRO A 136 -21.33 3.70 4.79
N LYS A 137 -20.79 3.29 3.64
CA LYS A 137 -21.62 3.03 2.47
C LYS A 137 -22.58 1.89 2.78
N VAL A 138 -23.82 2.02 2.29
CA VAL A 138 -24.80 0.94 2.35
C VAL A 138 -24.20 -0.28 1.65
N PRO A 139 -24.19 -1.46 2.30
CA PRO A 139 -23.71 -2.68 1.67
C PRO A 139 -24.45 -2.95 0.37
N THR A 140 -23.74 -3.42 -0.65
CA THR A 140 -24.36 -3.87 -1.91
C THR A 140 -25.19 -5.14 -1.73
N ARG A 141 -24.92 -5.89 -0.64
CA ARG A 141 -25.67 -7.07 -0.23
C ARG A 141 -26.88 -6.70 0.63
N LYS A 142 -27.94 -7.50 0.52
CA LYS A 142 -29.12 -7.35 1.37
C LYS A 142 -28.79 -7.77 2.80
N ILE A 143 -29.12 -6.91 3.77
CA ILE A 143 -28.98 -7.21 5.20
C ILE A 143 -29.77 -8.49 5.57
N SER A 144 -30.91 -8.75 4.92
CA SER A 144 -31.73 -9.95 5.18
C SER A 144 -31.01 -11.27 4.93
N THR A 145 -29.93 -11.27 4.15
CA THR A 145 -29.11 -12.46 3.84
C THR A 145 -27.71 -12.35 4.45
N THR A 146 -27.49 -11.39 5.34
CA THR A 146 -26.22 -11.19 6.03
C THR A 146 -26.33 -11.78 7.44
N GLU A 147 -25.42 -12.66 7.80
CA GLU A 147 -25.31 -13.22 9.14
C GLU A 147 -24.28 -12.44 9.98
N TYR A 148 -23.21 -11.94 9.36
CA TYR A 148 -22.13 -11.26 10.07
C TYR A 148 -21.78 -9.90 9.47
N VAL A 149 -21.55 -8.94 10.36
CA VAL A 149 -20.90 -7.66 10.02
C VAL A 149 -19.50 -7.67 10.61
N VAL A 150 -18.49 -7.48 9.76
CA VAL A 150 -17.07 -7.47 10.14
C VAL A 150 -16.54 -6.06 10.06
N LEU A 151 -15.97 -5.58 11.17
CA LEU A 151 -15.45 -4.23 11.33
C LEU A 151 -14.04 -4.29 11.96
N PRO A 152 -12.96 -4.08 11.19
CA PRO A 152 -11.63 -3.92 11.77
C PRO A 152 -11.57 -2.61 12.54
N VAL A 153 -10.92 -2.57 13.71
CA VAL A 153 -10.79 -1.36 14.52
C VAL A 153 -9.34 -1.10 14.87
N HIS A 154 -8.90 0.14 14.65
CA HIS A 154 -7.61 0.61 15.10
C HIS A 154 -7.75 1.05 16.57
N LEU A 155 -7.22 0.26 17.49
CA LEU A 155 -7.43 0.42 18.94
C LEU A 155 -6.38 1.34 19.58
N SER A 156 -5.20 1.42 18.97
CA SER A 156 -4.06 2.28 19.32
C SER A 156 -3.02 2.21 18.20
N ASP A 157 -2.01 3.07 18.22
CA ASP A 157 -0.94 3.19 17.21
C ASP A 157 -0.33 1.87 16.71
N ILE A 158 -0.32 0.83 17.54
CA ILE A 158 0.30 -0.47 17.23
C ILE A 158 -0.66 -1.65 17.34
N HIS A 159 -1.96 -1.41 17.50
CA HIS A 159 -2.90 -2.47 17.86
C HIS A 159 -4.20 -2.44 17.07
N TRP A 160 -4.47 -3.57 16.43
CA TRP A 160 -5.67 -3.84 15.65
C TRP A 160 -6.57 -4.84 16.39
N GLY A 161 -7.87 -4.57 16.36
CA GLY A 161 -8.92 -5.51 16.72
C GLY A 161 -9.86 -5.76 15.55
N VAL A 162 -10.71 -6.77 15.69
CA VAL A 162 -11.82 -7.00 14.76
C VAL A 162 -13.08 -7.19 15.58
N LEU A 163 -14.10 -6.38 15.28
CA LEU A 163 -15.46 -6.54 15.76
C LEU A 163 -16.21 -7.39 14.74
N ILE A 164 -16.82 -8.47 15.20
CA ILE A 164 -17.70 -9.32 14.40
C ILE A 164 -19.06 -9.30 15.08
N CYS A 165 -20.04 -8.70 14.44
CA CYS A 165 -21.41 -8.65 14.93
C CYS A 165 -22.22 -9.73 14.21
N ASN A 166 -22.74 -10.70 14.96
CA ASN A 166 -23.76 -11.60 14.42
C ASN A 166 -25.11 -10.87 14.42
N ILE A 167 -25.73 -10.79 13.24
CA ILE A 167 -27.01 -10.16 12.98
C ILE A 167 -28.01 -11.20 12.47
N THR A 168 -28.11 -12.36 13.14
CA THR A 168 -29.11 -13.37 12.78
C THR A 168 -30.50 -12.76 12.80
N SER A 169 -31.16 -12.80 11.64
CA SER A 169 -32.51 -12.32 11.39
C SER A 169 -33.56 -13.25 11.98
N HIS A 170 -33.44 -13.58 13.25
CA HIS A 170 -34.60 -14.01 14.02
C HIS A 170 -35.24 -12.75 14.62
N PHE A 171 -36.56 -12.66 14.54
CA PHE A 171 -37.43 -11.57 14.98
C PHE A 171 -37.32 -11.18 16.49
N ALA A 172 -36.18 -11.41 17.13
CA ALA A 172 -35.88 -11.19 18.55
C ALA A 172 -34.62 -10.33 18.79
N GLY A 173 -34.05 -9.67 17.78
CA GLY A 173 -33.15 -8.51 17.97
C GLY A 173 -31.90 -8.74 18.83
N GLN A 174 -31.33 -9.95 18.85
CA GLN A 174 -30.08 -10.21 19.57
C GLN A 174 -28.89 -9.89 18.67
N VAL A 175 -28.18 -8.80 18.99
CA VAL A 175 -26.85 -8.52 18.43
C VAL A 175 -25.84 -9.13 19.39
N THR A 176 -25.07 -10.10 18.91
CA THR A 176 -23.91 -10.60 19.68
C THR A 176 -22.65 -9.95 19.13
N GLU A 177 -22.02 -9.09 19.93
CA GLU A 177 -20.73 -8.49 19.62
C GLU A 177 -19.61 -9.46 20.03
N LEU A 178 -18.91 -10.01 19.03
CA LEU A 178 -17.68 -10.77 19.26
C LEU A 178 -16.49 -9.84 19.05
N TYR A 179 -15.79 -9.54 20.14
CA TYR A 179 -14.58 -8.75 20.12
C TYR A 179 -13.35 -9.65 20.17
N TYR A 180 -12.59 -9.67 19.07
CA TYR A 180 -11.34 -10.41 19.02
C TYR A 180 -10.15 -9.46 19.19
N LYS A 181 -9.42 -9.65 20.29
CA LYS A 181 -8.14 -9.00 20.57
C LYS A 181 -7.06 -10.08 20.63
N THR A 182 -5.95 -9.88 19.93
CA THR A 182 -4.84 -10.85 19.89
C THR A 182 -4.16 -11.10 21.24
N ASN A 183 -4.48 -10.32 22.28
CA ASN A 183 -4.02 -10.51 23.66
C ASN A 183 -5.09 -11.10 24.61
N GLY A 184 -6.18 -11.67 24.08
CA GLY A 184 -7.22 -12.34 24.85
C GLY A 184 -8.62 -12.11 24.29
N ILE A 185 -9.44 -13.16 24.27
CA ILE A 185 -10.85 -13.07 23.90
C ILE A 185 -11.60 -12.46 25.09
N ASN A 186 -12.16 -11.26 24.92
CA ASN A 186 -13.20 -10.74 25.82
C ASN A 186 -14.54 -10.91 25.11
N ILE A 187 -15.29 -11.93 25.50
CA ILE A 187 -16.68 -12.09 25.07
C ILE A 187 -17.51 -11.17 25.96
N SER A 188 -17.87 -9.98 25.47
CA SER A 188 -18.86 -9.14 26.14
C SER A 188 -20.18 -9.20 25.36
N SER A 189 -21.10 -10.05 25.81
CA SER A 189 -22.49 -9.95 25.39
C SER A 189 -23.15 -8.82 26.18
N ARG A 190 -23.47 -7.70 25.54
CA ARG A 190 -24.46 -6.76 26.07
C ARG A 190 -25.78 -7.01 25.34
N SER A 191 -26.72 -7.61 26.07
CA SER A 191 -28.13 -7.76 25.71
C SER A 191 -28.86 -6.43 25.83
#